data_AF-A0AAD6J717-F1
#
_entry.id   AF-A0AAD6J717-F1
#
_cell.length_a   1.000
_cell.length_b   1.000
_cell.length_c   1.000
_cell.angle_alpha   90.00
_cell.angle_beta   90.00
_cell.angle_gamma   90.00
#
_symmetry.space_group_name_H-M   'P 1'
#
loop_
_entity.id
_entity.type
_entity.pdbx_description
1 polymer ?
#
loop_
_entity_poly.entity_id
_entity_poly.type
_entity_poly.pdbx_seq_one_letter_code
_entity_poly.pdbx_strand_id
1 'polypeptide(L)'
;MSSPESNQNVSLPFSLRAAMHRPVMPPPRHSPQRWQESWGRLIACLTIWICVSVILRYGYFGDSRMVLGPSSSRLMQASSVFVDRVEVRDEDKKGVLLHEFHEKPELSFETNWSVVDYMIVASYSRKGFSLWLNKGSKIRMRWEARASILNQLEVVMIKGERKYENLLPNQTSSPDALSLSEPLSGKEAEYTIEEDNRYYLGLINTNPKSIIMTLTVNVTSKMYELSKASSNCSTILGSCRLKLLFPKTQYVVVTTPDNGDLNGWYIEVAFVARAIIYIAILGAVSDTSCFML
;
A
#
# COMPACT_ATOMS: atom_id res chain seq x y z
N MET A 1 -46.48 -106.17 36.14
CA MET A 1 -47.68 -106.65 35.43
C MET A 1 -47.51 -106.32 33.95
N SER A 2 -48.03 -107.15 33.03
CA SER A 2 -48.28 -106.84 31.60
C SER A 2 -47.18 -106.10 30.79
N SER A 3 -46.44 -106.87 29.98
CA SER A 3 -46.19 -106.57 28.56
C SER A 3 -47.53 -106.57 27.77
N PRO A 4 -47.63 -106.23 26.46
CA PRO A 4 -46.60 -106.19 25.40
C PRO A 4 -46.65 -104.83 24.62
N GLU A 5 -46.36 -104.61 23.32
CA GLU A 5 -46.08 -105.47 22.14
C GLU A 5 -45.26 -104.72 21.03
N SER A 6 -45.22 -105.32 19.84
CA SER A 6 -44.58 -104.95 18.56
C SER A 6 -45.60 -104.34 17.56
N ASN A 7 -45.35 -103.99 16.28
CA ASN A 7 -44.18 -104.04 15.39
C ASN A 7 -44.32 -103.09 14.17
N GLN A 8 -43.25 -102.99 13.34
CA GLN A 8 -43.24 -102.75 11.87
C GLN A 8 -44.08 -101.61 11.21
N ASN A 9 -43.39 -100.64 10.57
CA ASN A 9 -43.31 -100.43 9.10
C ASN A 9 -42.62 -99.09 8.76
N VAL A 10 -41.49 -99.03 8.05
CA VAL A 10 -41.33 -99.04 6.57
C VAL A 10 -41.89 -97.78 5.87
N SER A 11 -41.01 -96.80 5.57
CA SER A 11 -40.78 -96.25 4.22
C SER A 11 -39.84 -95.03 4.20
N LEU A 12 -39.00 -94.96 3.16
CA LEU A 12 -38.35 -93.75 2.62
C LEU A 12 -39.08 -93.40 1.30
N PRO A 13 -38.90 -92.21 0.67
CA PRO A 13 -37.96 -91.13 1.02
C PRO A 13 -38.63 -89.75 1.19
N PHE A 14 -37.86 -88.77 1.67
CA PHE A 14 -38.14 -87.35 1.40
C PHE A 14 -36.88 -86.64 0.91
N SER A 15 -36.98 -86.05 -0.29
CA SER A 15 -36.00 -85.12 -0.84
C SER A 15 -36.74 -83.87 -1.26
N LEU A 16 -36.26 -82.68 -0.86
CA LEU A 16 -36.33 -81.44 -1.65
C LEU A 16 -35.63 -80.27 -0.92
N ARG A 17 -34.66 -79.67 -1.61
CA ARG A 17 -34.21 -78.25 -1.49
C ARG A 17 -33.86 -77.71 -0.10
N ALA A 18 -32.59 -77.85 0.27
CA ALA A 18 -31.93 -76.83 1.09
C ALA A 18 -31.84 -75.50 0.30
N ALA A 19 -32.47 -74.44 0.80
CA ALA A 19 -32.46 -73.12 0.16
C ALA A 19 -31.20 -72.33 0.56
N MET A 20 -30.19 -72.29 -0.31
CA MET A 20 -29.03 -71.41 -0.11
C MET A 20 -29.43 -69.93 -0.25
N HIS A 21 -29.68 -69.26 0.87
CA HIS A 21 -29.63 -67.79 0.91
C HIS A 21 -28.18 -67.34 0.75
N ARG A 22 -27.76 -67.09 -0.50
CA ARG A 22 -26.57 -66.27 -0.76
C ARG A 22 -26.85 -64.86 -0.21
N PRO A 23 -26.04 -64.32 0.72
CA PRO A 23 -26.04 -62.89 0.95
C PRO A 23 -25.50 -62.22 -0.31
N VAL A 24 -26.38 -61.62 -1.11
CA VAL A 24 -25.97 -60.73 -2.20
C VAL A 24 -25.39 -59.48 -1.55
N MET A 25 -24.05 -59.40 -1.47
CA MET A 25 -23.41 -58.13 -1.17
C MET A 25 -23.89 -57.11 -2.21
N PRO A 26 -24.42 -55.95 -1.81
CA PRO A 26 -24.68 -54.88 -2.76
C PRO A 26 -23.34 -54.50 -3.42
N PRO A 27 -23.31 -54.22 -4.73
CA PRO A 27 -22.09 -53.78 -5.38
C PRO A 27 -21.55 -52.53 -4.67
N PRO A 28 -20.23 -52.37 -4.53
CA PRO A 28 -19.64 -51.24 -3.81
C PRO A 28 -20.04 -49.95 -4.51
N ARG A 29 -20.98 -49.21 -3.91
CA ARG A 29 -21.39 -47.87 -4.34
C ARG A 29 -20.20 -46.92 -4.17
N HIS A 30 -19.33 -46.90 -5.17
CA HIS A 30 -18.45 -45.78 -5.48
C HIS A 30 -19.37 -44.61 -5.82
N SER A 31 -19.80 -43.86 -4.80
CA SER A 31 -20.71 -42.73 -4.97
C SER A 31 -19.98 -41.62 -5.73
N PRO A 32 -20.40 -41.28 -6.96
CA PRO A 32 -19.78 -40.18 -7.71
C PRO A 32 -19.84 -38.88 -6.91
N GLN A 33 -20.92 -38.75 -6.12
CA GLN A 33 -21.15 -37.70 -5.14
C GLN A 33 -20.01 -37.51 -4.11
N ARG A 34 -19.44 -38.57 -3.51
CA ARG A 34 -18.34 -38.41 -2.52
C ARG A 34 -17.04 -37.91 -3.18
N TRP A 35 -16.79 -38.33 -4.42
CA TRP A 35 -15.70 -37.81 -5.24
C TRP A 35 -15.95 -36.33 -5.59
N GLN A 36 -17.13 -36.00 -6.10
CA GLN A 36 -17.52 -34.65 -6.48
C GLN A 36 -17.54 -33.67 -5.30
N GLU A 37 -17.94 -34.10 -4.11
CA GLU A 37 -17.83 -33.35 -2.85
C GLU A 37 -16.36 -33.11 -2.44
N SER A 38 -15.49 -34.13 -2.60
CA SER A 38 -14.05 -34.01 -2.29
C SER A 38 -13.36 -33.01 -3.23
N TRP A 39 -13.67 -33.05 -4.53
CA TRP A 39 -13.17 -32.07 -5.50
C TRP A 39 -13.76 -30.68 -5.25
N GLY A 40 -15.03 -30.57 -4.85
CA GLY A 40 -15.65 -29.31 -4.44
C GLY A 40 -14.93 -28.66 -3.24
N ARG A 41 -14.59 -29.45 -2.21
CA ARG A 41 -13.78 -28.99 -1.06
C ARG A 41 -12.40 -28.51 -1.51
N LEU A 42 -11.67 -29.30 -2.30
CA LEU A 42 -10.34 -28.92 -2.81
C LEU A 42 -10.38 -27.62 -3.64
N ILE A 43 -11.38 -27.45 -4.51
CA ILE A 43 -11.57 -26.23 -5.30
C ILE A 43 -11.86 -25.03 -4.38
N ALA A 44 -12.73 -25.16 -3.38
CA ALA A 44 -13.02 -24.10 -2.43
C ALA A 44 -11.78 -23.69 -1.59
N CYS A 45 -10.95 -24.66 -1.21
CA CYS A 45 -9.70 -24.41 -0.50
C CYS A 45 -8.67 -23.68 -1.38
N LEU A 46 -8.54 -24.09 -2.64
CA LEU A 46 -7.66 -23.43 -3.62
C LEU A 46 -8.14 -22.01 -3.93
N THR A 47 -9.44 -21.76 -4.09
CA THR A 47 -9.95 -20.40 -4.32
C THR A 47 -9.77 -19.50 -3.10
N ILE A 48 -10.01 -19.99 -1.88
CA ILE A 48 -9.71 -19.24 -0.64
C ILE A 48 -8.21 -18.90 -0.57
N TRP A 49 -7.32 -19.85 -0.82
CA TRP A 49 -5.87 -19.62 -0.80
C TRP A 49 -5.42 -18.62 -1.88
N ILE A 50 -5.96 -18.71 -3.11
CA ILE A 50 -5.69 -17.74 -4.18
C ILE A 50 -6.18 -16.35 -3.76
N CYS A 51 -7.40 -16.22 -3.24
CA CYS A 51 -7.96 -14.95 -2.78
C CYS A 51 -7.10 -14.32 -1.68
N VAL A 52 -6.74 -15.06 -0.62
CA VAL A 52 -5.85 -14.57 0.44
C VAL A 52 -4.49 -14.17 -0.11
N SER A 53 -3.93 -14.95 -1.03
CA SER A 53 -2.62 -14.66 -1.64
C SER A 53 -2.65 -13.39 -2.50
N VAL A 54 -3.71 -13.17 -3.27
CA VAL A 54 -3.93 -11.96 -4.08
C VAL A 54 -4.18 -10.74 -3.19
N ILE A 55 -5.00 -10.86 -2.14
CA ILE A 55 -5.27 -9.77 -1.18
C ILE A 55 -3.99 -9.35 -0.45
N LEU A 56 -3.13 -10.30 -0.06
CA LEU A 56 -1.83 -9.99 0.54
C LEU A 56 -0.88 -9.32 -0.46
N ARG A 57 -0.71 -9.88 -1.67
CA ARG A 57 0.24 -9.37 -2.67
C ARG A 57 -0.14 -8.02 -3.30
N TYR A 58 -1.41 -7.81 -3.60
CA TYR A 58 -1.88 -6.66 -4.39
C TYR A 58 -2.71 -5.66 -3.58
N GLY A 59 -3.20 -6.08 -2.40
CA GLY A 59 -3.89 -5.21 -1.45
C GLY A 59 -2.92 -4.67 -0.39
N TYR A 60 -2.67 -5.45 0.66
CA TYR A 60 -2.00 -4.94 1.87
C TYR A 60 -0.50 -4.68 1.71
N PHE A 61 0.21 -5.52 0.93
CA PHE A 61 1.64 -5.39 0.65
C PHE A 61 1.91 -5.09 -0.84
N GLY A 62 1.00 -4.38 -1.50
CA GLY A 62 1.13 -4.01 -2.92
C GLY A 62 2.27 -3.05 -3.22
N ASP A 63 2.92 -3.27 -4.37
CA ASP A 63 3.99 -2.41 -4.88
C ASP A 63 3.49 -0.96 -5.00
N SER A 64 4.07 -0.09 -4.19
CA SER A 64 3.57 1.25 -3.91
C SER A 64 4.45 2.30 -4.57
N ARG A 65 3.97 2.87 -5.68
CA ARG A 65 4.59 4.04 -6.32
C ARG A 65 4.20 5.32 -5.57
N MET A 66 5.17 6.15 -5.24
CA MET A 66 4.97 7.38 -4.49
C MET A 66 5.91 8.50 -4.96
N VAL A 67 5.44 9.74 -4.78
CA VAL A 67 6.26 10.94 -4.96
C VAL A 67 6.62 11.48 -3.58
N LEU A 68 7.92 11.49 -3.24
CA LEU A 68 8.44 12.23 -2.09
C LEU A 68 8.93 13.61 -2.55
N GLY A 69 8.96 14.58 -1.62
CA GLY A 69 9.54 15.91 -1.86
C GLY A 69 11.00 16.02 -1.38
N PRO A 70 11.64 17.18 -1.53
CA PRO A 70 12.97 17.43 -0.96
C PRO A 70 12.97 17.29 0.55
N SER A 71 14.06 16.77 1.11
CA SER A 71 14.24 16.58 2.56
C SER A 71 12.97 16.03 3.23
N SER A 72 12.43 14.94 2.69
CA SER A 72 11.20 14.30 3.17
C SER A 72 11.51 12.90 3.69
N SER A 73 10.68 12.44 4.62
CA SER A 73 10.77 11.08 5.15
C SER A 73 9.39 10.45 5.24
N ARG A 74 9.27 9.16 4.93
CA ARG A 74 8.02 8.43 5.03
C ARG A 74 8.22 7.13 5.78
N LEU A 75 7.58 7.03 6.95
CA LEU A 75 7.50 5.82 7.75
C LEU A 75 6.51 4.81 7.13
N MET A 76 6.89 3.54 7.17
CA MET A 76 6.10 2.38 6.78
C MET A 76 6.27 1.29 7.84
N GLN A 77 5.26 0.44 7.99
CA GLN A 77 5.25 -0.67 8.95
C GLN A 77 5.12 -1.99 8.19
N ALA A 78 6.03 -2.92 8.42
CA ALA A 78 6.05 -4.22 7.74
C ALA A 78 6.04 -5.37 8.75
N SER A 79 5.12 -6.32 8.55
CA SER A 79 5.13 -7.56 9.33
C SER A 79 6.07 -8.56 8.69
N SER A 80 7.20 -8.85 9.36
CA SER A 80 8.17 -9.84 8.90
C SER A 80 7.60 -11.26 8.78
N VAL A 81 6.43 -11.54 9.35
CA VAL A 81 5.68 -12.78 9.13
C VAL A 81 5.34 -12.95 7.66
N PHE A 82 4.73 -11.94 7.04
CA PHE A 82 4.27 -11.99 5.65
C PHE A 82 5.33 -11.50 4.65
N VAL A 83 6.25 -10.64 5.08
CA VAL A 83 7.28 -10.02 4.23
C VAL A 83 8.68 -10.54 4.59
N ASP A 84 9.46 -10.97 3.59
CA ASP A 84 10.87 -11.35 3.76
C ASP A 84 11.79 -10.13 3.67
N ARG A 85 11.50 -9.17 2.77
CA ARG A 85 12.30 -7.97 2.56
C ARG A 85 11.49 -6.84 1.93
N VAL A 86 11.93 -5.60 2.15
CA VAL A 86 11.47 -4.41 1.42
C VAL A 86 12.51 -4.06 0.37
N GLU A 87 12.09 -3.85 -0.87
CA GLU A 87 12.91 -3.31 -1.96
C GLU A 87 12.43 -1.90 -2.31
N VAL A 88 13.38 -0.98 -2.49
CA VAL A 88 13.10 0.40 -2.90
C VAL A 88 13.90 0.73 -4.15
N ARG A 89 13.19 1.32 -5.12
CA ARG A 89 13.71 1.78 -6.41
C ARG A 89 13.42 3.26 -6.56
N ASP A 90 14.37 3.94 -7.15
CA ASP A 90 14.42 5.37 -7.37
C ASP A 90 14.50 5.54 -8.88
N GLU A 91 13.37 5.84 -9.53
CA GLU A 91 13.28 5.89 -10.99
C GLU A 91 14.13 7.06 -11.54
N ASP A 92 14.25 8.15 -10.77
CA ASP A 92 15.08 9.33 -11.08
C ASP A 92 16.57 9.14 -10.76
N LYS A 93 16.95 8.12 -9.97
CA LYS A 93 18.30 7.87 -9.43
C LYS A 93 18.87 9.05 -8.61
N LYS A 94 18.00 9.79 -7.93
CA LYS A 94 18.33 11.00 -7.15
C LYS A 94 18.91 10.70 -5.74
N GLY A 95 19.10 9.43 -5.37
CA GLY A 95 19.87 9.02 -4.20
C GLY A 95 19.06 8.83 -2.91
N VAL A 96 17.87 8.23 -3.03
CA VAL A 96 17.01 7.84 -1.89
C VAL A 96 17.74 6.93 -0.90
N LEU A 97 17.46 7.10 0.40
CA LEU A 97 17.93 6.23 1.47
C LEU A 97 16.76 5.46 2.10
N LEU A 98 17.07 4.30 2.66
CA LEU A 98 16.14 3.45 3.40
C LEU A 98 16.75 3.08 4.75
N HIS A 99 15.97 3.20 5.81
CA HIS A 99 16.39 2.94 7.19
C HIS A 99 15.45 1.94 7.86
N GLU A 100 16.00 0.93 8.51
CA GLU A 100 15.26 -0.13 9.24
C GLU A 100 15.33 0.11 10.75
N PHE A 101 14.22 -0.11 11.46
CA PHE A 101 14.11 0.05 12.92
C PHE A 101 13.29 -1.09 13.54
N HIS A 102 13.64 -1.48 14.75
CA HIS A 102 12.87 -2.45 15.54
C HIS A 102 11.72 -1.80 16.34
N GLU A 103 11.85 -0.52 16.65
CA GLU A 103 10.85 0.31 17.34
C GLU A 103 10.41 1.45 16.43
N LYS A 104 9.27 2.09 16.72
CA LYS A 104 8.77 3.19 15.89
C LYS A 104 9.65 4.44 16.10
N PRO A 105 10.31 4.99 15.08
CA PRO A 105 11.08 6.22 15.23
C PRO A 105 10.15 7.42 15.52
N GLU A 106 10.70 8.42 16.21
CA GLU A 106 10.01 9.64 16.61
C GLU A 106 10.04 10.66 15.47
N LEU A 107 8.96 11.45 15.30
CA LEU A 107 8.86 12.53 14.31
C LEU A 107 9.41 13.85 14.91
N SER A 108 10.67 13.82 15.35
CA SER A 108 11.34 14.91 16.09
C SER A 108 12.08 15.88 15.17
N PHE A 109 12.77 15.36 14.15
CA PHE A 109 13.71 16.12 13.31
C PHE A 109 13.01 17.16 12.45
N GLU A 110 13.69 18.27 12.19
CA GLU A 110 13.20 19.39 11.40
C GLU A 110 14.31 19.90 10.49
N THR A 111 13.97 20.18 9.23
CA THR A 111 14.90 20.71 8.23
C THR A 111 14.17 21.65 7.29
N ASN A 112 14.88 22.64 6.77
CA ASN A 112 14.33 23.69 5.91
C ASN A 112 14.95 23.58 4.52
N TRP A 113 14.10 23.60 3.50
CA TRP A 113 14.51 23.70 2.10
C TRP A 113 13.69 24.78 1.39
N SER A 114 14.25 25.33 0.31
CA SER A 114 13.65 26.42 -0.44
C SER A 114 13.98 26.32 -1.92
N VAL A 115 13.02 26.66 -2.78
CA VAL A 115 13.16 26.59 -4.24
C VAL A 115 12.45 27.78 -4.89
N VAL A 116 13.05 28.28 -5.97
CA VAL A 116 12.50 29.34 -6.82
C VAL A 116 12.44 28.82 -8.25
N ASP A 117 11.25 28.84 -8.86
CA ASP A 117 10.98 28.32 -10.21
C ASP A 117 9.99 29.21 -10.98
N TYR A 118 9.97 29.10 -12.31
CA TYR A 118 9.08 29.86 -13.20
C TYR A 118 7.84 29.06 -13.60
N MET A 119 6.71 29.32 -12.94
CA MET A 119 5.46 28.63 -13.24
C MET A 119 4.69 29.33 -14.38
N ILE A 120 4.54 28.61 -15.49
CA ILE A 120 3.60 28.95 -16.57
C ILE A 120 2.29 28.19 -16.33
N VAL A 121 1.19 28.91 -16.11
CA VAL A 121 -0.17 28.34 -15.99
C VAL A 121 -0.97 28.76 -17.23
N ALA A 122 -1.54 27.81 -17.96
CA ALA A 122 -2.30 28.10 -19.17
C ALA A 122 -3.65 28.77 -18.87
N SER A 123 -4.26 29.39 -19.88
CA SER A 123 -5.64 29.93 -19.83
C SER A 123 -6.63 28.94 -19.18
N TYR A 124 -7.46 29.43 -18.25
CA TYR A 124 -8.50 28.65 -17.55
C TYR A 124 -8.06 27.28 -17.01
N SER A 125 -6.81 27.16 -16.55
CA SER A 125 -6.20 25.88 -16.15
C SER A 125 -5.57 25.92 -14.76
N ARG A 126 -5.15 24.76 -14.26
CA ARG A 126 -4.35 24.63 -13.03
C ARG A 126 -2.99 24.01 -13.30
N LYS A 127 -1.94 24.47 -12.61
CA LYS A 127 -0.62 23.81 -12.57
C LYS A 127 -0.13 23.75 -11.13
N GLY A 128 0.67 22.75 -10.81
CA GLY A 128 1.12 22.47 -9.45
C GLY A 128 2.00 21.23 -9.36
N PHE A 129 2.43 20.89 -8.15
CA PHE A 129 3.35 19.81 -7.80
C PHE A 129 2.81 19.02 -6.61
N SER A 130 3.31 17.79 -6.39
CA SER A 130 2.85 16.90 -5.31
C SER A 130 4.00 16.42 -4.46
N LEU A 131 3.91 16.58 -3.13
CA LEU A 131 4.96 16.22 -2.18
C LEU A 131 4.37 15.37 -1.05
N TRP A 132 5.15 14.44 -0.51
CA TRP A 132 4.84 13.83 0.78
C TRP A 132 5.36 14.72 1.91
N LEU A 133 4.50 15.02 2.88
CA LEU A 133 4.83 15.81 4.07
C LEU A 133 4.21 15.18 5.32
N ASN A 134 4.93 15.28 6.44
CA ASN A 134 4.49 14.76 7.73
C ASN A 134 3.86 15.85 8.59
N LYS A 135 3.07 15.44 9.58
CA LYS A 135 2.44 16.31 10.57
C LYS A 135 3.44 17.29 11.21
N GLY A 136 3.04 18.55 11.36
CA GLY A 136 3.85 19.62 11.92
C GLY A 136 4.82 20.26 10.92
N SER A 137 4.95 19.73 9.70
CA SER A 137 5.65 20.44 8.62
C SER A 137 4.93 21.74 8.27
N LYS A 138 5.64 22.73 7.75
CA LYS A 138 5.05 24.00 7.29
C LYS A 138 5.45 24.30 5.86
N ILE A 139 4.54 24.85 5.08
CA ILE A 139 4.81 25.38 3.75
C ILE A 139 4.54 26.89 3.76
N ARG A 140 5.44 27.67 3.19
CA ARG A 140 5.20 29.03 2.72
C ARG A 140 5.34 29.06 1.21
N MET A 141 4.29 29.48 0.53
CA MET A 141 4.23 29.60 -0.92
C MET A 141 4.05 31.08 -1.26
N ARG A 142 4.95 31.64 -2.06
CA ARG A 142 4.91 33.05 -2.50
C ARG A 142 5.02 33.11 -4.01
N TRP A 143 4.07 33.77 -4.67
CA TRP A 143 4.05 33.90 -6.13
C TRP A 143 4.00 35.37 -6.54
N GLU A 144 4.78 35.70 -7.57
CA GLU A 144 5.02 37.07 -8.02
C GLU A 144 4.72 37.23 -9.50
N ALA A 145 3.85 38.20 -9.80
CA ALA A 145 3.39 38.53 -11.14
C ALA A 145 3.00 40.01 -11.21
N ARG A 146 2.52 40.48 -12.37
CA ARG A 146 1.99 41.84 -12.52
C ARG A 146 0.71 42.02 -11.71
N ALA A 147 0.53 43.20 -11.10
CA ALA A 147 -0.55 43.48 -10.16
C ALA A 147 -1.97 43.09 -10.65
N SER A 148 -2.35 43.46 -11.87
CA SER A 148 -3.66 43.14 -12.49
C SER A 148 -3.93 41.64 -12.64
N ILE A 149 -2.88 40.82 -12.68
CA ILE A 149 -2.94 39.39 -12.95
C ILE A 149 -3.06 38.58 -11.65
N LEU A 150 -2.50 39.05 -10.53
CA LEU A 150 -2.50 38.36 -9.24
C LEU A 150 -3.89 38.14 -8.62
N ASN A 151 -4.90 38.89 -9.06
CA ASN A 151 -6.29 38.73 -8.64
C ASN A 151 -7.05 37.69 -9.49
N GLN A 152 -6.39 37.09 -10.48
CA GLN A 152 -6.90 36.03 -11.36
C GLN A 152 -6.11 34.73 -11.17
N LEU A 153 -5.39 34.63 -10.04
CA LEU A 153 -4.70 33.45 -9.54
C LEU A 153 -5.30 33.06 -8.19
N GLU A 154 -5.84 31.85 -8.10
CA GLU A 154 -6.31 31.22 -6.87
C GLU A 154 -5.35 30.10 -6.45
N VAL A 155 -5.13 29.91 -5.14
CA VAL A 155 -4.22 28.90 -4.61
C VAL A 155 -5.02 27.75 -4.01
N VAL A 156 -4.70 26.53 -4.45
CA VAL A 156 -5.37 25.32 -3.97
C VAL A 156 -4.38 24.35 -3.37
N MET A 157 -4.75 23.81 -2.21
CA MET A 157 -4.12 22.63 -1.62
C MET A 157 -5.09 21.45 -1.73
N ILE A 158 -4.59 20.28 -2.12
CA ILE A 158 -5.38 19.05 -2.17
C ILE A 158 -4.64 17.97 -1.37
N LYS A 159 -5.27 17.46 -0.31
CA LYS A 159 -4.74 16.40 0.55
C LYS A 159 -5.19 15.04 0.04
N GLY A 160 -4.23 14.15 -0.18
CA GLY A 160 -4.42 12.79 -0.68
C GLY A 160 -4.93 12.79 -2.12
N GLU A 161 -6.17 12.34 -2.31
CA GLU A 161 -6.84 12.27 -3.63
C GLU A 161 -8.24 12.93 -3.65
N ARG A 162 -8.77 13.34 -2.47
CA ARG A 162 -10.20 13.67 -2.35
C ARG A 162 -10.55 14.82 -1.39
N LYS A 163 -9.62 15.37 -0.58
CA LYS A 163 -9.91 16.53 0.30
C LYS A 163 -9.32 17.80 -0.31
N TYR A 164 -10.18 18.75 -0.65
CA TYR A 164 -9.84 20.06 -1.23
C TYR A 164 -9.84 21.14 -0.16
N GLU A 165 -8.82 22.00 -0.15
CA GLU A 165 -8.69 23.16 0.74
C GLU A 165 -8.15 24.35 -0.05
N ASN A 166 -8.95 25.41 -0.23
CA ASN A 166 -8.51 26.63 -0.91
C ASN A 166 -7.75 27.50 0.10
N LEU A 167 -6.56 27.99 -0.28
CA LEU A 167 -5.72 28.80 0.60
C LEU A 167 -5.98 30.28 0.37
N LEU A 168 -6.41 30.97 1.44
CA LEU A 168 -6.55 32.43 1.43
C LEU A 168 -5.16 33.09 1.54
N PRO A 169 -4.74 33.89 0.55
CA PRO A 169 -3.44 34.55 0.58
C PRO A 169 -3.41 35.73 1.54
N ASN A 170 -2.33 35.84 2.31
CA ASN A 170 -1.95 37.09 2.94
C ASN A 170 -1.37 38.03 1.85
N GLN A 171 -1.76 39.29 1.88
CA GLN A 171 -1.26 40.31 0.96
C GLN A 171 -0.08 41.04 1.60
N THR A 172 1.02 41.18 0.86
CA THR A 172 2.23 41.87 1.34
C THR A 172 2.78 42.75 0.23
N SER A 173 2.23 43.97 0.13
CA SER A 173 2.69 44.97 -0.83
C SER A 173 4.00 45.61 -0.36
N SER A 174 5.06 45.47 -1.17
CA SER A 174 6.25 46.30 -1.10
C SER A 174 6.10 47.47 -2.08
N PRO A 175 6.03 48.73 -1.64
CA PRO A 175 6.02 49.88 -2.53
C PRO A 175 7.46 50.26 -2.90
N ASP A 176 7.86 50.03 -4.14
CA ASP A 176 9.14 50.52 -4.67
C ASP A 176 8.99 51.14 -6.08
N ALA A 177 10.02 51.82 -6.55
CA ALA A 177 9.87 53.07 -7.30
C ALA A 177 9.39 52.98 -8.76
N LEU A 178 8.56 53.97 -9.10
CA LEU A 178 8.37 54.64 -10.40
C LEU A 178 9.03 53.99 -11.64
N SER A 179 8.24 53.26 -12.42
CA SER A 179 8.48 53.00 -13.84
C SER A 179 7.16 52.95 -14.62
N LEU A 180 7.18 53.11 -15.95
CA LEU A 180 5.98 52.96 -16.79
C LEU A 180 5.55 51.49 -16.99
N SER A 181 6.29 50.53 -16.42
CA SER A 181 5.88 49.13 -16.31
C SER A 181 5.01 48.92 -15.08
N GLU A 182 3.89 48.21 -15.26
CA GLU A 182 3.02 47.79 -14.15
C GLU A 182 3.85 47.04 -13.07
N PRO A 183 3.75 47.42 -11.79
CA PRO A 183 4.61 46.88 -10.76
C PRO A 183 4.41 45.37 -10.57
N LEU A 184 5.53 44.67 -10.38
CA LEU A 184 5.51 43.30 -9.88
C LEU A 184 5.03 43.34 -8.43
N SER A 185 4.14 42.43 -8.08
CA SER A 185 3.59 42.32 -6.72
C SER A 185 3.56 40.85 -6.30
N GLY A 186 3.56 40.63 -4.99
CA GLY A 186 3.62 39.30 -4.39
C GLY A 186 2.39 39.01 -3.53
N LYS A 187 1.96 37.75 -3.55
CA LYS A 187 1.04 37.18 -2.55
C LYS A 187 1.72 35.98 -1.91
N GLU A 188 1.43 35.74 -0.63
CA GLU A 188 2.00 34.63 0.12
C GLU A 188 0.91 33.88 0.91
N ALA A 189 1.07 32.57 1.05
CA ALA A 189 0.26 31.73 1.93
C ALA A 189 1.16 30.84 2.80
N GLU A 190 0.95 30.84 4.11
CA GLU A 190 1.50 29.83 5.04
C GLU A 190 0.43 28.77 5.35
N TYR A 191 0.82 27.50 5.36
CA TYR A 191 -0.02 26.39 5.81
C TYR A 191 0.79 25.44 6.70
N THR A 192 0.15 24.90 7.75
CA THR A 192 0.75 23.90 8.65
C THR A 192 0.10 22.55 8.42
N ILE A 193 0.90 21.52 8.17
CA ILE A 193 0.45 20.16 7.83
C ILE A 193 -0.10 19.47 9.08
N GLU A 194 -1.40 19.16 9.10
CA GLU A 194 -2.08 18.57 10.26
C GLU A 194 -1.87 17.04 10.41
N GLU A 195 -1.54 16.35 9.31
CA GLU A 195 -1.47 14.89 9.20
C GLU A 195 -0.45 14.45 8.14
N ASP A 196 0.16 13.27 8.31
CA ASP A 196 1.07 12.66 7.34
C ASP A 196 0.32 12.31 6.03
N ASN A 197 0.68 12.92 4.90
CA ASN A 197 0.04 12.64 3.61
C ASN A 197 0.83 13.11 2.37
N ARG A 198 0.30 12.76 1.18
CA ARG A 198 0.62 13.45 -0.07
C ARG A 198 -0.22 14.72 -0.16
N TYR A 199 0.43 15.86 -0.36
CA TYR A 199 -0.20 17.15 -0.57
C TYR A 199 0.16 17.66 -1.97
N TYR A 200 -0.87 18.03 -2.75
CA TYR A 200 -0.72 18.77 -4.00
C TYR A 200 -0.87 20.26 -3.71
N LEU A 201 0.10 21.06 -4.14
CA LEU A 201 0.01 22.52 -4.19
C LEU A 201 -0.13 22.95 -5.65
N GLY A 202 -1.06 23.85 -5.93
CA GLY A 202 -1.21 24.40 -7.27
C GLY A 202 -1.85 25.77 -7.31
N LEU A 203 -1.70 26.41 -8.47
CA LEU A 203 -2.30 27.67 -8.82
C LEU A 203 -3.32 27.45 -9.95
N ILE A 204 -4.52 28.00 -9.77
CA ILE A 204 -5.58 28.04 -10.76
C ILE A 204 -5.57 29.42 -11.41
N ASN A 205 -5.49 29.45 -12.74
CA ASN A 205 -5.60 30.64 -13.55
C ASN A 205 -7.04 30.84 -14.01
N THR A 206 -7.65 31.97 -13.65
CA THR A 206 -9.01 32.38 -14.12
C THR A 206 -8.97 33.42 -15.25
N ASN A 207 -7.78 33.79 -15.74
CA ASN A 207 -7.56 34.65 -16.89
C ASN A 207 -7.72 33.86 -18.21
N PRO A 208 -8.32 34.45 -19.27
CA PRO A 208 -8.33 33.87 -20.63
C PRO A 208 -6.95 33.77 -21.30
N LYS A 209 -5.89 34.32 -20.71
CA LYS A 209 -4.50 34.24 -21.19
C LYS A 209 -3.66 33.37 -20.24
N SER A 210 -2.64 32.72 -20.78
CA SER A 210 -1.62 32.07 -19.96
C SER A 210 -0.83 33.08 -19.14
N ILE A 211 -0.53 32.75 -17.88
CA ILE A 211 0.25 33.58 -16.97
C ILE A 211 1.61 32.93 -16.75
N ILE A 212 2.66 33.74 -16.78
CA ILE A 212 4.01 33.40 -16.31
C ILE A 212 4.23 34.15 -14.99
N MET A 213 4.72 33.46 -13.98
CA MET A 213 5.02 34.03 -12.66
C MET A 213 6.27 33.41 -12.06
N THR A 214 6.94 34.14 -11.17
CA THR A 214 7.97 33.56 -10.30
C THR A 214 7.28 32.90 -9.12
N LEU A 215 7.65 31.67 -8.78
CA LEU A 215 7.15 30.94 -7.62
C LEU A 215 8.31 30.64 -6.67
N THR A 216 8.19 31.09 -5.43
CA THR A 216 9.07 30.71 -4.32
C THR A 216 8.31 29.79 -3.37
N VAL A 217 8.90 28.64 -3.04
CA VAL A 217 8.35 27.69 -2.06
C VAL A 217 9.41 27.45 -1.00
N ASN A 218 9.07 27.76 0.26
CA ASN A 218 9.90 27.49 1.42
C ASN A 218 9.18 26.46 2.30
N VAL A 219 9.84 25.37 2.67
CA VAL A 219 9.23 24.29 3.45
C VAL A 219 10.09 23.93 4.65
N THR A 220 9.46 23.92 5.82
CA THR A 220 9.98 23.34 7.05
C THR A 220 9.45 21.90 7.12
N SER A 221 10.25 20.94 6.67
CA SER A 221 9.92 19.50 6.71
C SER A 221 10.10 18.95 8.12
N LYS A 222 9.06 18.30 8.66
CA LYS A 222 9.22 17.37 9.79
C LYS A 222 9.62 15.98 9.29
N MET A 223 10.64 15.40 9.91
CA MET A 223 11.18 14.08 9.53
C MET A 223 11.32 13.15 10.73
N TYR A 224 11.34 11.85 10.43
CA TYR A 224 11.58 10.79 11.40
C TYR A 224 13.06 10.73 11.81
N GLU A 225 13.33 10.52 13.10
CA GLU A 225 14.69 10.47 13.64
C GLU A 225 15.43 9.19 13.22
N LEU A 226 16.62 9.36 12.62
CA LEU A 226 17.38 8.26 12.02
C LEU A 226 18.47 7.67 12.96
N SER A 227 18.63 8.24 14.16
CA SER A 227 19.67 7.90 15.14
C SER A 227 19.61 6.43 15.61
N LYS A 228 18.41 5.87 15.75
CA LYS A 228 18.12 4.52 16.25
C LYS A 228 17.98 3.47 15.13
N ALA A 229 18.42 3.77 13.89
CA ALA A 229 18.31 2.84 12.77
C ALA A 229 19.23 1.62 12.97
N SER A 230 18.69 0.41 12.84
CA SER A 230 19.44 -0.86 12.96
C SER A 230 20.19 -1.23 11.68
N SER A 231 19.72 -0.76 10.53
CA SER A 231 20.33 -0.99 9.21
C SER A 231 19.92 0.13 8.24
N ASN A 232 20.70 0.32 7.17
CA ASN A 232 20.34 1.23 6.08
C ASN A 232 20.86 0.74 4.71
N CYS A 233 20.29 1.26 3.63
CA CYS A 233 20.91 1.25 2.30
C CYS A 233 20.49 2.47 1.46
N SER A 234 21.15 2.64 0.31
CA SER A 234 20.94 3.74 -0.63
C SER A 234 20.65 3.23 -2.04
N THR A 235 19.85 3.97 -2.81
CA THR A 235 19.55 3.66 -4.22
C THR A 235 20.61 4.15 -5.21
N ILE A 236 21.65 4.87 -4.76
CA ILE A 236 22.72 5.41 -5.62
C ILE A 236 23.39 4.31 -6.49
N LEU A 237 23.46 3.07 -5.98
CA LEU A 237 24.07 1.92 -6.66
C LEU A 237 23.05 0.93 -7.24
N GLY A 238 21.74 1.24 -7.28
CA GLY A 238 20.69 0.37 -7.81
C GLY A 238 19.48 0.26 -6.89
N SER A 239 18.82 -0.91 -6.84
CA SER A 239 17.70 -1.10 -5.89
C SER A 239 18.22 -1.44 -4.48
N CYS A 240 17.77 -0.67 -3.50
CA CYS A 240 18.09 -0.86 -2.09
C CYS A 240 17.14 -1.90 -1.49
N ARG A 241 17.67 -2.86 -0.73
CA ARG A 241 16.95 -4.05 -0.23
C ARG A 241 17.29 -4.31 1.23
N LEU A 242 16.31 -4.19 2.13
CA LEU A 242 16.47 -4.50 3.57
C LEU A 242 15.62 -5.73 3.93
N LYS A 243 16.23 -6.70 4.63
CA LYS A 243 15.63 -8.01 4.91
C LYS A 243 15.07 -8.05 6.34
N LEU A 244 13.78 -8.37 6.46
CA LEU A 244 13.05 -8.31 7.71
C LEU A 244 13.29 -9.53 8.60
N LEU A 245 13.53 -9.24 9.88
CA LEU A 245 13.87 -10.17 10.95
C LEU A 245 12.61 -10.76 11.60
N PHE A 246 12.29 -11.99 11.19
CA PHE A 246 11.18 -12.79 11.70
C PHE A 246 11.34 -13.11 13.21
N PRO A 247 10.27 -13.11 14.03
CA PRO A 247 8.87 -12.86 13.70
C PRO A 247 8.39 -11.42 14.04
N LYS A 248 9.30 -10.45 14.27
CA LYS A 248 8.92 -9.13 14.78
C LYS A 248 8.36 -8.22 13.68
N THR A 249 7.33 -7.44 13.98
CA THR A 249 6.96 -6.28 13.16
C THR A 249 8.10 -5.27 13.18
N GLN A 250 8.40 -4.66 12.04
CA GLN A 250 9.48 -3.69 11.90
C GLN A 250 9.01 -2.43 11.19
N TYR A 251 9.77 -1.37 11.40
CA TYR A 251 9.52 -0.06 10.86
C TYR A 251 10.59 0.28 9.84
N VAL A 252 10.17 0.85 8.72
CA VAL A 252 11.05 1.22 7.61
C VAL A 252 10.77 2.67 7.24
N VAL A 253 11.80 3.50 7.19
CA VAL A 253 11.70 4.90 6.79
C VAL A 253 12.43 5.10 5.46
N VAL A 254 11.71 5.55 4.44
CA VAL A 254 12.29 6.06 3.19
C VAL A 254 12.62 7.54 3.40
N THR A 255 13.81 8.01 3.03
CA THR A 255 14.18 9.44 3.09
C THR A 255 14.79 9.93 1.78
N THR A 256 14.49 11.17 1.41
CA THR A 256 15.10 11.89 0.29
C THR A 256 16.14 12.90 0.76
N PRO A 257 17.22 13.13 -0.02
CA PRO A 257 18.10 14.28 0.19
C PRO A 257 17.40 15.60 -0.18
N ASP A 258 18.06 16.73 0.00
CA ASP A 258 17.71 17.96 -0.72
C ASP A 258 18.37 17.96 -2.11
N ASN A 259 17.69 18.54 -3.09
CA ASN A 259 18.20 18.80 -4.43
C ASN A 259 17.62 20.08 -5.07
N GLY A 260 16.75 20.83 -4.37
CA GLY A 260 16.08 22.01 -4.92
C GLY A 260 15.05 21.79 -6.03
N ASP A 261 14.54 20.56 -6.25
CA ASP A 261 13.60 20.23 -7.34
C ASP A 261 12.14 20.05 -6.86
N LEU A 262 11.21 20.84 -7.42
CA LEU A 262 9.77 20.74 -7.14
C LEU A 262 9.09 19.51 -7.76
N ASN A 263 9.70 18.86 -8.75
CA ASN A 263 9.12 17.69 -9.42
C ASN A 263 9.14 16.43 -8.53
N GLY A 264 9.89 16.45 -7.42
CA GLY A 264 9.93 15.37 -6.43
C GLY A 264 10.83 14.19 -6.84
N TRP A 265 10.60 13.05 -6.20
CA TRP A 265 11.29 11.77 -6.43
C TRP A 265 10.25 10.71 -6.74
N TYR A 266 10.33 10.07 -7.91
CA TYR A 266 9.51 8.93 -8.28
C TYR A 266 10.09 7.63 -7.71
N ILE A 267 9.43 7.09 -6.70
CA ILE A 267 9.93 5.97 -5.89
C ILE A 267 8.93 4.82 -5.93
N GLU A 268 9.42 3.63 -6.28
CA GLU A 268 8.67 2.37 -6.25
C GLU A 268 9.14 1.55 -5.03
N VAL A 269 8.23 1.26 -4.11
CA VAL A 269 8.49 0.47 -2.90
C VAL A 269 7.74 -0.86 -2.98
N ALA A 270 8.48 -1.97 -2.97
CA ALA A 270 7.97 -3.32 -3.13
C ALA A 270 8.16 -4.17 -1.87
N PHE A 271 7.11 -4.89 -1.46
CA PHE A 271 7.13 -5.74 -0.27
C PHE A 271 7.18 -7.22 -0.67
N VAL A 272 8.37 -7.82 -0.61
CA VAL A 272 8.61 -9.17 -1.12
C VAL A 272 8.09 -10.21 -0.12
N ALA A 273 7.06 -10.96 -0.53
CA ALA A 273 6.35 -11.93 0.30
C ALA A 273 7.20 -13.13 0.76
N ARG A 274 7.04 -13.56 2.02
CA ARG A 274 7.73 -14.70 2.65
C ARG A 274 7.03 -16.03 2.35
N ALA A 275 7.47 -16.72 1.30
CA ALA A 275 6.86 -17.95 0.77
C ALA A 275 6.50 -19.04 1.83
N ILE A 276 7.31 -19.19 2.89
CA ILE A 276 7.11 -20.20 3.94
C ILE A 276 5.72 -20.09 4.60
N ILE A 277 5.21 -18.88 4.84
CA ILE A 277 3.88 -18.71 5.45
C ILE A 277 2.75 -19.09 4.49
N TYR A 278 2.91 -18.87 3.18
CA TYR A 278 1.94 -19.33 2.17
C TYR A 278 1.88 -20.85 2.08
N ILE A 279 3.01 -21.54 2.28
CA ILE A 279 3.10 -23.01 2.37
C ILE A 279 2.46 -23.50 3.68
N ALA A 280 2.69 -22.82 4.81
CA ALA A 280 2.07 -23.16 6.09
C ALA A 280 0.54 -22.99 6.07
N ILE A 281 0.04 -21.94 5.41
CA ILE A 281 -1.40 -21.72 5.17
C ILE A 281 -1.97 -22.82 4.28
N LEU A 282 -1.27 -23.21 3.20
CA LEU A 282 -1.69 -24.35 2.36
C LEU A 282 -1.83 -25.64 3.19
N GLY A 283 -0.83 -25.97 4.02
CA GLY A 283 -0.87 -27.15 4.90
C GLY A 283 -2.04 -27.10 5.89
N ALA A 284 -2.21 -25.99 6.60
CA ALA A 284 -3.32 -25.82 7.55
C ALA A 284 -4.70 -25.94 6.86
N VAL A 285 -4.83 -25.48 5.62
CA VAL A 285 -6.08 -25.58 4.83
C VAL A 285 -6.30 -27.02 4.31
N SER A 286 -5.25 -27.74 3.91
CA SER A 286 -5.40 -29.16 3.54
C SER A 286 -5.74 -30.04 4.76
N ASP A 287 -5.12 -29.77 5.91
CA ASP A 287 -5.30 -30.57 7.12
C ASP A 287 -6.67 -30.32 7.75
N THR A 288 -7.14 -29.07 7.82
CA THR A 288 -8.52 -28.77 8.29
C THR A 288 -9.60 -29.31 7.36
N SER A 289 -9.32 -29.44 6.05
CA SER A 289 -10.20 -30.14 5.10
C SER A 289 -10.26 -31.65 5.33
N CYS A 290 -9.23 -32.22 5.97
CA CYS A 290 -9.13 -33.63 6.32
C CYS A 290 -9.72 -33.93 7.73
N PHE A 291 -9.67 -32.96 8.66
CA PHE A 291 -10.20 -33.07 10.02
C PHE A 291 -11.74 -32.92 10.14
N MET A 292 -12.45 -32.55 9.06
CA MET A 292 -13.92 -32.60 8.98
C MET A 292 -14.38 -33.95 8.40
N LEU A 293 -14.16 -35.02 9.19
CA LEU A 293 -14.47 -36.43 8.92
C LEU A 293 -15.04 -37.15 10.15
#